data_AF-A0A3D2W4V9-F1
#
_entry.id   AF-A0A3D2W4V9-F1
#
_cell.length_a   1.000
_cell.length_b   1.000
_cell.length_c   1.000
_cell.angle_alpha   90.00
_cell.angle_beta   90.00
_cell.angle_gamma   90.00
#
_symmetry.space_group_name_H-M   'P 1'
#
loop_
_entity.id
_entity.type
_entity.pdbx_description
1 polymer ?
#
loop_
_entity_poly.entity_id
_entity_poly.type
_entity_poly.pdbx_seq_one_letter_code
_entity_poly.pdbx_strand_id
1 'polypeptide(L)'
;MKIWNSRYLDNNQRFAAAVIAGLISAVVLGIAYGVIHSMLSIEASVIYILIGWCIGYVIRTVGKGVHKRFAVLGAVMAFLAIWIGDICSMYTVSLGIPMLLSPGLWPTMILAWLRLYLATGVSSLLSLLFRIAGIYFAYTQSVIL
;
A
#
# COMPACT_ATOMS: atom_id res chain seq x y z
N MET A 1 -42.05 -17.71 4.87
CA MET A 1 -40.79 -18.49 4.84
C MET A 1 -39.62 -17.50 4.84
N LYS A 2 -38.85 -17.41 5.94
CA LYS A 2 -37.59 -16.67 5.97
C LYS A 2 -36.51 -17.58 5.37
N ILE A 3 -36.11 -17.30 4.14
CA ILE A 3 -35.03 -18.00 3.46
C ILE A 3 -33.74 -17.53 4.14
N TRP A 4 -33.21 -18.34 5.05
CA TRP A 4 -31.91 -18.13 5.68
C TRP A 4 -30.81 -18.35 4.64
N ASN A 5 -30.55 -17.34 3.82
CA ASN A 5 -29.42 -17.37 2.90
C ASN A 5 -28.14 -16.97 3.67
N SER A 6 -27.61 -17.91 4.45
CA SER A 6 -26.35 -17.82 5.22
C SER A 6 -25.08 -17.67 4.36
N ARG A 7 -25.22 -17.47 3.03
CA ARG A 7 -24.13 -17.27 2.07
C ARG A 7 -24.02 -15.85 1.50
N TYR A 8 -24.81 -14.89 1.99
CA TYR A 8 -24.53 -13.49 1.72
C TYR A 8 -23.80 -12.91 2.91
N LEU A 9 -22.46 -12.87 2.85
CA LEU A 9 -21.67 -11.98 3.69
C LEU A 9 -22.31 -10.59 3.59
N ASP A 10 -22.73 -10.06 4.73
CA ASP A 10 -23.29 -8.72 4.86
C ASP A 10 -22.27 -7.71 4.31
N ASN A 11 -22.73 -6.59 3.74
CA ASN A 11 -21.84 -5.61 3.10
C ASN A 11 -20.72 -5.14 4.04
N ASN A 12 -21.01 -5.09 5.34
CA ASN A 12 -20.03 -4.76 6.38
C ASN A 12 -18.96 -5.85 6.58
N GLN A 13 -19.32 -7.13 6.51
CA GLN A 13 -18.35 -8.24 6.62
C GLN A 13 -17.41 -8.31 5.41
N ARG A 14 -17.90 -8.01 4.20
CA ARG A 14 -17.04 -7.93 3.00
C ARG A 14 -16.04 -6.79 3.08
N PHE A 15 -16.49 -5.66 3.64
CA PHE A 15 -15.61 -4.52 3.88
C PHE A 15 -14.53 -4.86 4.91
N ALA A 16 -14.89 -5.44 6.05
CA ALA A 16 -13.93 -5.88 7.07
C ALA A 16 -12.91 -6.89 6.52
N ALA A 17 -13.37 -7.88 5.73
CA ALA A 17 -12.48 -8.84 5.08
C ALA A 17 -11.50 -8.17 4.11
N ALA A 18 -11.96 -7.20 3.32
CA ALA A 18 -11.11 -6.44 2.40
C ALA A 18 -10.09 -5.55 3.14
N VAL A 19 -10.45 -4.99 4.30
CA VAL A 19 -9.52 -4.22 5.15
C VAL A 19 -8.40 -5.12 5.64
N ILE A 20 -8.73 -6.31 6.16
CA ILE A 20 -7.73 -7.25 6.68
C ILE A 20 -6.83 -7.75 5.54
N ALA A 21 -7.41 -8.16 4.41
CA ALA A 21 -6.65 -8.62 3.25
C ALA A 21 -5.79 -7.51 2.64
N GLY A 22 -6.31 -6.27 2.59
CA GLY A 22 -5.59 -5.09 2.15
C GLY A 22 -4.40 -4.75 3.06
N LEU A 23 -4.58 -4.86 4.37
CA LEU A 23 -3.52 -4.62 5.34
C LEU A 23 -2.41 -5.67 5.25
N ILE A 24 -2.77 -6.96 5.17
CA ILE A 24 -1.80 -8.04 5.00
C ILE A 24 -1.03 -7.86 3.69
N SER A 25 -1.73 -7.62 2.58
CA SER A 25 -1.08 -7.41 1.28
C SER A 25 -0.19 -6.15 1.28
N ALA A 26 -0.60 -5.06 1.92
CA ALA A 26 0.22 -3.86 2.04
C ALA A 26 1.52 -4.11 2.80
N VAL A 27 1.46 -4.85 3.92
CA VAL A 27 2.66 -5.21 4.70
C VAL A 27 3.58 -6.13 3.90
N VAL A 28 3.04 -7.19 3.30
CA VAL A 28 3.85 -8.17 2.54
C VAL A 28 4.49 -7.51 1.32
N LEU A 29 3.72 -6.75 0.53
CA LEU A 29 4.24 -6.06 -0.67
C LEU A 29 5.20 -4.93 -0.31
N GLY A 30 4.96 -4.19 0.79
CA GLY A 30 5.87 -3.16 1.28
C GLY A 30 7.22 -3.75 1.69
N ILE A 31 7.22 -4.84 2.47
CA ILE A 31 8.47 -5.53 2.86
C ILE A 31 9.19 -6.09 1.63
N ALA A 32 8.45 -6.78 0.75
CA ALA A 32 9.03 -7.34 -0.48
C ALA A 32 9.67 -6.23 -1.35
N TYR A 33 9.02 -5.08 -1.47
CA TYR A 33 9.57 -3.91 -2.15
C TYR A 33 10.87 -3.43 -1.52
N GLY A 34 10.90 -3.26 -0.20
CA GLY A 34 12.10 -2.82 0.51
C GLY A 34 13.29 -3.78 0.32
N VAL A 35 13.04 -5.09 0.37
CA VAL A 35 14.06 -6.12 0.08
C VAL A 35 14.56 -5.99 -1.36
N ILE A 36 13.66 -5.97 -2.35
CA ILE A 36 14.01 -5.90 -3.77
C ILE A 36 14.83 -4.64 -4.05
N HIS A 37 14.42 -3.50 -3.52
CA HIS A 37 15.11 -2.23 -3.74
C HIS A 37 16.48 -2.18 -3.03
N SER A 38 16.62 -2.82 -1.87
CA SER A 38 17.94 -2.93 -1.21
C SER A 38 18.94 -3.80 -2.00
N MET A 39 18.47 -4.76 -2.81
CA MET A 39 19.33 -5.65 -3.61
C MET A 39 19.56 -5.12 -5.02
N LEU A 40 18.53 -4.54 -5.64
CA LEU A 40 18.58 -3.91 -6.94
C LEU A 40 18.54 -2.39 -6.71
N SER A 41 19.71 -1.74 -6.73
CA SER A 41 19.86 -0.27 -6.67
C SER A 41 19.25 0.47 -7.87
N ILE A 42 18.31 -0.16 -8.57
CA ILE A 42 17.54 0.41 -9.66
C ILE A 42 16.35 1.11 -9.02
N GLU A 43 16.26 2.43 -9.23
CA GLU A 43 15.06 3.23 -8.98
C GLU A 43 13.95 2.78 -9.95
N ALA A 44 13.45 1.56 -9.77
CA ALA A 44 12.43 0.98 -10.62
C ALA A 44 11.07 1.56 -10.23
N SER A 45 10.84 2.81 -10.63
CA SER A 45 9.62 3.57 -10.31
C SER A 45 8.34 2.88 -10.80
N VAL A 46 8.47 1.98 -11.77
CA VAL A 46 7.39 1.11 -12.29
C VAL A 46 6.87 0.13 -11.23
N ILE A 47 7.70 -0.27 -10.25
CA ILE A 47 7.29 -1.22 -9.21
C ILE A 47 6.18 -0.64 -8.33
N TYR A 48 6.15 0.68 -8.11
CA TYR A 48 5.08 1.34 -7.36
C TYR A 48 3.70 1.17 -8.03
N ILE A 49 3.66 1.14 -9.36
CA ILE A 49 2.44 0.89 -10.13
C ILE A 49 2.00 -0.56 -9.96
N LEU A 50 2.94 -1.51 -10.03
CA LEU A 50 2.67 -2.94 -9.79
C LEU A 50 2.14 -3.21 -8.38
N ILE A 51 2.72 -2.59 -7.36
CA ILE A 51 2.27 -2.71 -5.97
C ILE A 51 0.84 -2.17 -5.83
N GLY A 52 0.58 -0.98 -6.37
CA GLY A 52 -0.75 -0.38 -6.35
C GLY A 52 -1.79 -1.26 -7.06
N TRP A 53 -1.44 -1.82 -8.22
CA TRP A 53 -2.30 -2.74 -8.96
C TRP A 53 -2.58 -4.02 -8.17
N CYS A 54 -1.56 -4.62 -7.55
CA CYS A 54 -1.69 -5.86 -6.78
C CYS A 54 -2.59 -5.66 -5.54
N ILE A 55 -2.39 -4.55 -4.79
CA ILE A 55 -3.23 -4.20 -3.64
C ILE A 55 -4.68 -3.98 -4.07
N GLY A 56 -4.89 -3.23 -5.16
CA GLY A 56 -6.22 -3.01 -5.70
C GLY A 56 -6.90 -4.31 -6.14
N TYR A 57 -6.16 -5.23 -6.75
CA TYR A 57 -6.65 -6.55 -7.14
C TYR A 57 -7.05 -7.41 -5.94
N VAL A 58 -6.25 -7.44 -4.87
CA VAL A 58 -6.58 -8.16 -3.63
C VAL A 58 -7.84 -7.60 -2.97
N ILE A 59 -7.95 -6.27 -2.88
CA ILE A 59 -9.13 -5.61 -2.29
C ILE A 59 -10.38 -5.87 -3.13
N ARG A 60 -10.27 -5.83 -4.46
CA ARG A 60 -11.36 -6.13 -5.38
C ARG A 60 -11.83 -7.59 -5.28
N THR A 61 -10.90 -8.54 -5.23
CA THR A 61 -11.23 -9.98 -5.18
C THR A 61 -11.88 -10.38 -3.86
N VAL A 62 -11.41 -9.84 -2.73
CA VAL A 62 -11.96 -10.17 -1.39
C VAL A 62 -13.21 -9.35 -1.07
N GLY A 63 -13.21 -8.05 -1.35
CA GLY A 63 -14.31 -7.12 -1.03
C GLY A 63 -15.43 -7.07 -2.06
N LYS A 64 -15.21 -7.63 -3.26
CA LYS A 64 -16.07 -7.53 -4.44
C LYS A 64 -16.30 -6.11 -4.98
N GLY A 65 -15.52 -5.12 -4.52
CA GLY A 65 -15.32 -3.82 -5.17
C GLY A 65 -16.58 -3.00 -5.52
N VAL A 66 -17.71 -3.21 -4.84
CA VAL A 66 -19.02 -2.66 -5.27
C VAL A 66 -19.21 -1.18 -4.93
N HIS A 67 -18.51 -0.68 -3.90
CA HIS A 67 -18.71 0.68 -3.38
C HIS A 67 -17.44 1.52 -3.47
N LYS A 68 -17.59 2.84 -3.66
CA LYS A 68 -16.47 3.82 -3.65
C LYS A 68 -15.62 3.78 -2.37
N ARG A 69 -16.14 3.22 -1.27
CA ARG A 69 -15.38 2.97 -0.03
C ARG A 69 -14.18 2.03 -0.24
N PHE A 70 -14.28 1.06 -1.15
CA PHE A 70 -13.18 0.16 -1.49
C PHE A 70 -12.07 0.88 -2.30
N ALA A 71 -12.42 1.89 -3.10
CA ALA A 71 -11.42 2.71 -3.80
C ALA A 71 -10.54 3.49 -2.83
N VAL A 72 -11.15 4.13 -1.83
CA VAL A 72 -10.42 4.86 -0.79
C VAL A 72 -9.56 3.90 0.04
N LEU A 73 -10.09 2.73 0.39
CA LEU A 73 -9.33 1.70 1.08
C LEU A 73 -8.08 1.28 0.28
N GLY A 74 -8.22 1.06 -1.02
CA GLY A 74 -7.09 0.73 -1.91
C GLY A 74 -6.02 1.82 -1.94
N ALA A 75 -6.43 3.08 -2.05
CA ALA A 75 -5.49 4.20 -2.02
C ALA A 75 -4.73 4.28 -0.69
N VAL A 76 -5.43 4.10 0.45
CA VAL A 76 -4.82 4.12 1.78
C VAL A 76 -3.86 2.94 1.96
N MET A 77 -4.25 1.73 1.54
CA MET A 77 -3.38 0.55 1.66
C MET A 77 -2.17 0.62 0.75
N ALA A 78 -2.32 1.17 -0.46
CA ALA A 78 -1.19 1.42 -1.36
C ALA A 78 -0.22 2.47 -0.78
N PHE A 79 -0.74 3.55 -0.22
CA PHE A 79 0.09 4.52 0.49
C PHE A 79 0.87 3.88 1.64
N LEU A 80 0.20 3.06 2.47
CA LEU A 80 0.86 2.34 3.56
C LEU A 80 1.94 1.38 3.05
N ALA A 81 1.68 0.62 1.98
CA ALA A 81 2.65 -0.29 1.39
C ALA A 81 3.90 0.44 0.88
N ILE A 82 3.72 1.57 0.19
CA ILE A 82 4.80 2.41 -0.31
C ILE A 82 5.61 2.97 0.87
N TRP A 83 4.93 3.49 1.89
CA TRP A 83 5.58 4.07 3.06
C TRP A 83 6.40 3.03 3.85
N ILE A 84 5.84 1.84 4.11
CA ILE A 84 6.56 0.72 4.74
C ILE A 84 7.76 0.31 3.89
N GLY A 85 7.57 0.18 2.57
CA GLY A 85 8.63 -0.23 1.67
C GLY A 85 9.78 0.77 1.57
N ASP A 86 9.49 2.06 1.59
CA ASP A 86 10.51 3.10 1.61
C ASP A 86 11.31 3.10 2.91
N ILE A 87 10.66 2.89 4.06
CA ILE A 87 11.35 2.74 5.34
C ILE A 87 12.29 1.54 5.34
N CYS A 88 11.80 0.39 4.85
CA CYS A 88 12.60 -0.82 4.72
C CYS A 88 13.77 -0.64 3.74
N SER A 89 13.58 0.13 2.68
CA SER A 89 14.64 0.52 1.74
C SER A 89 15.69 1.43 2.40
N MET A 90 15.25 2.50 3.07
CA MET A 90 16.14 3.51 3.65
C MET A 90 17.04 2.97 4.76
N TYR A 91 16.49 2.11 5.63
CA TYR A 91 17.21 1.60 6.79
C TYR A 91 17.75 0.17 6.58
N THR A 92 17.55 -0.43 5.39
CA THR A 92 17.75 -1.86 5.17
C THR A 92 16.77 -2.71 5.99
N VAL A 93 16.42 -3.90 5.48
CA VAL A 93 15.42 -4.79 6.09
C VAL A 93 15.75 -5.13 7.55
N SER A 94 17.03 -5.21 7.93
CA SER A 94 17.45 -5.56 9.30
C SER A 94 17.23 -4.47 10.33
N LEU A 95 17.28 -3.17 9.96
CA LEU A 95 17.00 -2.06 10.89
C LEU A 95 15.61 -1.46 10.67
N GLY A 96 15.07 -1.53 9.45
CA GLY A 96 13.73 -1.03 9.12
C GLY A 96 12.61 -1.74 9.88
N ILE A 97 12.66 -3.07 10.00
CA ILE A 97 11.62 -3.84 10.72
C ILE A 97 11.60 -3.51 12.22
N PRO A 98 12.74 -3.50 12.96
CA PRO A 98 12.76 -3.06 14.36
C PRO A 98 12.27 -1.62 14.57
N MET A 99 12.58 -0.71 13.64
CA MET A 99 12.13 0.68 13.72
C MET A 99 10.61 0.82 13.48
N LEU A 100 10.04 0.05 12.56
CA LEU A 100 8.58 -0.01 12.35
C LEU A 100 7.84 -0.51 13.58
N LEU A 101 8.44 -1.44 14.34
CA LEU A 101 7.87 -1.98 15.59
C LEU A 101 8.00 -1.04 16.79
N SER A 102 8.67 0.11 16.64
CA SER A 102 8.92 1.08 17.70
C SER A 102 8.08 2.35 17.49
N PRO A 103 6.88 2.48 18.09
CA PRO A 103 5.95 3.58 17.82
C PRO A 103 6.53 4.97 18.15
N GLY A 104 7.46 5.04 19.09
CA GLY A 104 8.12 6.28 19.50
C GLY A 104 9.00 6.92 18.41
N LEU A 105 9.40 6.15 17.38
CA LEU A 105 10.24 6.64 16.29
C LEU A 105 9.45 7.03 15.04
N TRP A 106 8.15 6.75 14.99
CA TRP A 106 7.33 7.04 13.80
C TRP A 106 7.31 8.53 13.40
N PRO A 107 7.20 9.50 14.35
CA PRO A 107 7.19 10.91 13.97
C PRO A 107 8.49 11.34 13.28
N THR A 108 9.64 10.85 13.77
CA THR A 108 10.95 11.19 13.19
C THR A 108 11.15 10.52 11.84
N MET A 109 10.66 9.30 11.66
CA MET A 109 10.70 8.59 10.37
C MET A 109 9.85 9.28 9.31
N ILE A 110 8.63 9.72 9.66
CA ILE A 110 7.76 10.46 8.73
C ILE A 110 8.42 11.78 8.31
N LEU A 111 9.00 12.52 9.25
CA LEU A 111 9.71 13.77 8.97
C LEU A 111 10.96 13.55 8.11
N ALA A 112 11.73 12.50 8.37
CA ALA A 112 12.91 12.14 7.58
C ALA A 112 12.52 11.75 6.13
N TRP A 113 11.47 10.94 5.99
CA TRP A 113 10.91 10.54 4.70
C TRP A 113 10.42 11.75 3.89
N LEU A 114 9.64 12.64 4.50
CA LEU A 114 9.18 13.88 3.87
C LEU A 114 10.35 14.74 3.39
N ARG A 115 11.38 14.92 4.22
CA ARG A 115 12.57 15.73 3.85
C ARG A 115 13.33 15.16 2.66
N LEU A 116 13.41 13.84 2.55
CA LEU A 116 14.16 13.17 1.49
C LEU A 116 13.50 13.33 0.12
N TYR A 117 12.17 13.23 0.07
CA TYR A 117 11.40 13.35 -1.18
C TYR A 117 10.98 14.79 -1.52
N LEU A 118 10.96 15.71 -0.55
CA LEU A 118 10.75 17.15 -0.78
C LEU A 118 12.06 17.90 -1.13
N ALA A 119 13.22 17.24 -1.06
CA ALA A 119 14.48 17.81 -1.51
C ALA A 119 14.47 17.98 -3.05
N THR A 120 15.00 19.11 -3.51
CA THR A 120 14.86 19.70 -4.85
C THR A 120 15.64 18.96 -5.95
N GLY A 121 15.32 17.69 -6.21
CA GLY A 121 15.84 16.90 -7.32
C GLY A 121 14.74 16.55 -8.32
N VAL A 122 15.03 16.63 -9.63
CA VAL A 122 14.09 16.21 -10.70
C VAL A 122 13.77 14.72 -10.59
N SER A 123 14.73 13.90 -10.15
CA SER A 123 14.54 12.48 -9.84
C SER A 123 13.57 12.25 -8.67
N SER A 124 13.69 13.04 -7.59
CA SER A 124 12.79 12.97 -6.43
C SER A 124 11.34 13.31 -6.81
N LEU A 125 11.14 14.34 -7.65
CA LEU A 125 9.82 14.72 -8.17
C LEU A 125 9.21 13.64 -9.07
N LEU A 126 10.04 13.03 -9.93
CA LEU A 126 9.59 11.95 -10.80
C LEU A 126 9.21 10.70 -9.99
N SER A 127 10.02 10.32 -9.00
CA SER A 127 9.70 9.24 -8.05
C SER A 127 8.39 9.50 -7.30
N LEU A 128 8.14 10.75 -6.90
CA LEU A 128 6.90 11.16 -6.25
C LEU A 128 5.69 11.01 -7.18
N LEU A 129 5.81 11.40 -8.45
CA LEU A 129 4.78 11.17 -9.47
C LEU A 129 4.44 9.69 -9.65
N PHE A 130 5.44 8.82 -9.71
CA PHE A 130 5.22 7.37 -9.84
C PHE A 130 4.50 6.77 -8.62
N ARG A 131 4.75 7.28 -7.42
CA ARG A 131 4.01 6.88 -6.21
C ARG A 131 2.55 7.33 -6.25
N ILE A 132 2.31 8.57 -6.65
CA ILE A 132 0.94 9.08 -6.86
C ILE A 132 0.23 8.23 -7.92
N ALA A 133 0.91 7.90 -9.02
CA ALA A 133 0.37 7.01 -10.05
C ALA A 133 0.02 5.63 -9.47
N GLY A 134 0.89 5.03 -8.67
CA GLY A 134 0.61 3.75 -7.99
C GLY A 134 -0.62 3.82 -7.07
N ILE A 135 -0.77 4.88 -6.30
CA ILE A 135 -1.94 5.12 -5.44
C ILE A 135 -3.21 5.28 -6.29
N TYR A 136 -3.13 6.01 -7.41
CA TYR A 136 -4.24 6.18 -8.34
C TYR A 136 -4.65 4.86 -9.02
N PHE A 137 -3.68 4.02 -9.41
CA PHE A 137 -3.94 2.68 -9.93
C PHE A 137 -4.59 1.78 -8.86
N ALA A 138 -4.15 1.85 -7.61
CA ALA A 138 -4.81 1.14 -6.52
C ALA A 138 -6.26 1.61 -6.34
N TYR A 139 -6.51 2.93 -6.39
CA TYR A 139 -7.85 3.51 -6.28
C TYR A 139 -8.79 2.99 -7.37
N THR A 140 -8.34 3.01 -8.63
CA THR A 140 -9.14 2.61 -9.79
C THR A 140 -9.36 1.10 -9.85
N GLN A 141 -8.34 0.29 -9.54
CA GLN A 141 -8.44 -1.18 -9.60
C GLN A 141 -9.21 -1.81 -8.44
N SER A 142 -9.34 -1.10 -7.31
CA SER A 142 -10.06 -1.59 -6.13
C SER A 142 -11.59 -1.64 -6.30
N VAL A 143 -12.12 -1.02 -7.35
CA VAL A 143 -13.55 -0.95 -7.63
C VAL A 143 -13.85 -1.57 -8.98
N ILE A 144 -14.96 -2.28 -9.05
CA ILE A 144 -15.56 -2.71 -10.32
C ILE A 144 -16.45 -1.56 -10.74
N LEU A 145 -15.90 -0.62 -11.54
CA LEU A 145 -16.69 0.38 -12.24
C LEU A 145 -17.39 -0.26 -13.44
#